data_AF-A0A818JLQ9-F1
#
_entry.id   AF-A0A818JLQ9-F1
#
_cell.length_a   1.000
_cell.length_b   1.000
_cell.length_c   1.000
_cell.angle_alpha   90.00
_cell.angle_beta   90.00
_cell.angle_gamma   90.00
#
_symmetry.space_group_name_H-M   'P 1'
#
loop_
_entity.id
_entity.type
_entity.pdbx_description
1 polymer ?
#
loop_
_entity_poly.entity_id
_entity_poly.type
_entity_poly.pdbx_seq_one_letter_code
_entity_poly.pdbx_strand_id
1 'polypeptide(L)'
;MYVIWFHLISLYIIGFWTGIILTVITYHQNIILEDIRLNRTVNEVLFSSLWNNSWDSLKQGNNWSRHLYLIRHGKYFQNAKNIKKMKLTSLGKEQVGYTGKYLNEMNIKFDRLIHSGMIRALQSAIIINQQLNYPLKLIEDQNLTEGLPVLPSPYVNLTQRQINVK
;
A
#
# COMPACT_ATOMS: atom_id res chain seq x y z
N MET A 1 -1.74 2.66 -63.88
CA MET A 1 -2.47 1.65 -63.09
C MET A 1 -1.52 0.91 -62.12
N TYR A 2 -0.80 1.62 -61.24
CA TYR A 2 0.19 1.02 -60.29
C TYR A 2 0.08 1.56 -58.85
N VAL A 3 -0.72 2.60 -58.61
CA VAL A 3 -0.75 3.34 -57.34
C VAL A 3 -1.40 2.54 -56.21
N ILE A 4 -2.40 1.72 -56.51
CA ILE A 4 -3.15 0.91 -55.52
C ILE A 4 -2.30 -0.25 -54.99
N TRP A 5 -1.46 -0.85 -55.82
CA TRP A 5 -0.65 -2.02 -55.45
C TRP A 5 0.46 -1.66 -54.44
N PHE A 6 1.07 -0.47 -54.57
CA PHE A 6 2.04 0.03 -53.60
C PHE A 6 1.43 0.36 -52.23
N HIS A 7 0.19 0.86 -52.18
CA HIS A 7 -0.49 1.16 -50.92
C HIS A 7 -0.86 -0.11 -50.15
N LEU A 8 -1.28 -1.17 -50.86
CA LEU A 8 -1.63 -2.45 -50.22
C LEU A 8 -0.42 -3.20 -49.66
N ILE A 9 0.73 -3.14 -50.34
CA ILE A 9 1.99 -3.73 -49.84
C ILE A 9 2.49 -2.99 -48.60
N SER A 10 2.39 -1.66 -48.59
CA SER A 10 2.78 -0.85 -47.43
C SER A 10 1.95 -1.16 -46.19
N LEU A 11 0.62 -1.29 -46.34
CA LEU A 11 -0.28 -1.64 -45.24
C LEU A 11 -0.02 -3.06 -44.69
N TYR A 12 0.32 -4.02 -45.56
CA TYR A 12 0.63 -5.39 -45.14
C TYR A 12 1.93 -5.47 -44.33
N ILE A 13 2.96 -4.73 -44.75
CA ILE A 13 4.24 -4.64 -44.03
C ILE A 13 4.03 -3.97 -42.66
N ILE A 14 3.27 -2.88 -42.59
CA ILE A 14 2.97 -2.19 -41.32
C ILE A 14 2.19 -3.11 -40.35
N GLY A 15 1.19 -3.86 -40.84
CA GLY A 15 0.45 -4.82 -40.02
C GLY A 15 1.33 -5.95 -39.46
N PHE A 16 2.29 -6.43 -40.25
CA PHE A 16 3.21 -7.48 -39.82
C PHE A 16 4.21 -7.00 -38.75
N TRP A 17 4.84 -5.84 -38.95
CA TRP A 17 5.77 -5.27 -37.97
C TRP A 17 5.08 -4.85 -36.66
N THR A 18 3.86 -4.31 -36.72
CA THR A 18 3.09 -3.96 -35.52
C THR A 18 2.66 -5.19 -34.71
N GLY A 19 2.26 -6.28 -35.38
CA GLY A 19 1.95 -7.55 -34.71
C GLY A 19 3.16 -8.17 -34.00
N ILE A 20 4.34 -8.13 -34.63
CA ILE A 20 5.59 -8.61 -34.02
C ILE A 20 5.96 -7.76 -32.81
N ILE A 21 5.94 -6.44 -32.95
CA ILE A 21 6.27 -5.52 -31.85
C ILE A 21 5.32 -5.72 -30.66
N LEU A 22 4.02 -5.81 -30.90
CA LEU A 22 3.03 -6.03 -29.84
C LEU A 22 3.28 -7.37 -29.12
N THR A 23 3.55 -8.43 -29.87
CA THR A 23 3.83 -9.76 -29.29
C THR A 23 5.09 -9.74 -28.42
N VAL A 24 6.15 -9.05 -28.87
CA VAL A 24 7.40 -8.88 -28.10
C VAL A 24 7.14 -8.08 -26.81
N ILE A 25 6.37 -7.00 -26.89
CA ILE A 25 6.00 -6.20 -25.72
C ILE A 25 5.20 -7.04 -24.72
N THR A 26 4.18 -7.76 -25.18
CA THR A 26 3.35 -8.61 -24.31
C THR A 26 4.18 -9.73 -23.68
N TYR A 27 5.07 -10.37 -24.44
CA TYR A 27 5.98 -11.40 -23.91
C TYR A 27 6.89 -10.83 -22.82
N HIS A 28 7.48 -9.65 -23.04
CA HIS A 28 8.34 -8.99 -22.06
C HIS A 28 7.55 -8.57 -20.80
N GLN A 29 6.31 -8.08 -20.96
CA GLN A 29 5.43 -7.78 -19.83
C GLN A 29 5.11 -9.03 -19.02
N ASN A 30 4.85 -10.17 -19.67
CA ASN A 30 4.57 -11.43 -18.99
C ASN A 30 5.79 -11.94 -18.20
N ILE A 31 7.01 -11.83 -18.75
CA ILE A 31 8.24 -12.18 -18.01
C ILE A 31 8.36 -11.35 -16.74
N ILE A 32 8.20 -10.03 -16.83
CA ILE A 32 8.28 -9.14 -15.67
C ILE A 32 7.24 -9.52 -14.60
N LEU A 33 6.01 -9.85 -15.02
CA LEU A 33 4.94 -10.23 -14.12
C LEU A 33 5.23 -11.55 -13.40
N GLU A 34 5.77 -12.55 -14.11
CA GLU A 34 6.19 -13.82 -13.50
C GLU A 34 7.36 -13.65 -12.54
N ASP A 35 8.36 -12.82 -12.88
CA ASP A 35 9.48 -12.52 -11.97
C ASP A 35 9.00 -11.84 -10.69
N ILE A 36 8.05 -10.90 -10.77
CA ILE A 36 7.44 -10.25 -9.60
C ILE A 36 6.69 -11.28 -8.75
N ARG A 37 5.96 -12.21 -9.38
CA ARG A 37 5.20 -13.26 -8.71
C ARG A 37 6.11 -14.25 -7.99
N LEU A 38 7.18 -14.70 -8.65
CA LEU A 38 8.17 -15.61 -8.08
C LEU A 38 8.89 -14.95 -6.90
N ASN A 39 9.33 -13.70 -7.03
CA ASN A 39 9.96 -12.97 -5.93
C ASN A 39 9.04 -12.79 -4.72
N ARG A 40 7.74 -12.52 -4.93
CA ARG A 40 6.77 -12.49 -3.83
C ARG A 40 6.68 -13.85 -3.14
N THR A 41 6.55 -14.92 -3.91
CA THR A 41 6.40 -16.29 -3.39
C THR A 41 7.65 -16.72 -2.61
N VAL A 42 8.85 -16.47 -3.15
CA VAL A 42 10.11 -16.77 -2.46
C VAL A 42 10.21 -15.99 -1.15
N ASN A 43 9.88 -14.70 -1.15
CA ASN A 43 9.92 -13.89 0.06
C ASN A 43 8.89 -14.37 1.11
N GLU A 44 7.68 -14.75 0.72
CA GLU A 44 6.69 -15.32 1.63
C GLU A 44 7.19 -16.64 2.25
N VAL A 45 7.76 -17.54 1.43
CA VAL A 45 8.32 -18.81 1.90
C VAL A 45 9.50 -18.58 2.84
N LEU A 46 10.44 -17.69 2.49
CA LEU A 46 11.61 -17.37 3.31
C LEU A 46 11.20 -16.75 4.65
N PHE A 47 10.22 -15.84 4.64
CA PHE A 47 9.74 -15.19 5.85
C PHE A 47 9.00 -16.19 6.75
N SER A 48 8.24 -17.11 6.17
CA SER A 48 7.52 -18.16 6.92
C SER A 48 8.42 -19.21 7.56
N SER A 49 9.55 -19.54 6.92
CA SER A 49 10.48 -20.57 7.41
C SER A 49 11.44 -20.06 8.48
N LEU A 50 11.75 -18.76 8.47
CA LEU A 50 12.55 -18.10 9.50
C LEU A 50 11.75 -17.77 10.76
N TRP A 51 10.42 -17.68 10.64
CA TRP A 51 9.56 -17.33 11.77
C TRP A 51 9.19 -18.57 12.60
N ASN A 52 9.53 -18.54 13.89
CA ASN A 52 9.04 -19.55 14.83
C ASN A 52 7.54 -19.31 15.08
N ASN A 53 6.69 -20.11 14.42
CA ASN A 53 5.24 -20.06 14.56
C ASN A 53 4.73 -20.35 16.00
N SER A 54 5.61 -20.85 16.87
CA SER A 54 5.35 -21.14 18.29
C SER A 54 6.24 -20.32 19.23
N TRP A 55 6.70 -19.13 18.80
CA TRP A 55 7.61 -18.28 19.60
C TRP A 55 7.07 -17.94 21.00
N ASP A 56 5.76 -17.96 21.20
CA ASP A 56 5.08 -17.67 22.46
C ASP A 56 4.65 -18.93 23.25
N SER A 57 4.94 -20.12 22.73
CA SER A 57 4.60 -21.43 23.34
C SER A 57 3.10 -21.61 23.66
N LEU A 58 2.22 -20.84 23.03
CA LEU A 58 0.78 -21.01 23.19
C LEU A 58 0.33 -22.27 22.43
N LYS A 59 -0.57 -23.06 23.03
CA LYS A 59 -1.20 -24.20 22.33
C LYS A 59 -1.86 -23.65 21.07
N GLN A 60 -1.54 -24.24 19.91
CA GLN A 60 -2.16 -23.88 18.64
C GLN A 60 -3.69 -23.98 18.78
N GLY A 61 -4.34 -22.83 18.94
CA GLY A 61 -5.79 -22.71 18.87
C GLY A 61 -6.27 -23.01 17.45
N ASN A 62 -7.59 -23.07 17.26
CA ASN A 62 -8.24 -23.36 15.98
C ASN A 62 -7.51 -22.77 14.75
N ASN A 63 -7.49 -23.52 13.63
CA ASN A 63 -6.84 -23.20 12.33
C ASN A 63 -7.38 -21.94 11.60
N TRP A 64 -7.42 -20.79 12.26
CA TRP A 64 -7.94 -19.54 11.72
C TRP A 64 -6.80 -18.53 11.67
N SER A 65 -6.48 -18.04 10.48
CA SER A 65 -5.48 -16.99 10.28
C SER A 65 -6.15 -15.62 10.42
N ARG A 66 -5.49 -14.70 11.14
CA ARG A 66 -5.90 -13.28 11.23
C ARG A 66 -4.88 -12.42 10.52
N HIS A 67 -5.31 -11.69 9.50
CA HIS A 67 -4.46 -10.74 8.78
C HIS A 67 -4.65 -9.35 9.38
N LEU A 68 -3.55 -8.74 9.83
CA LEU A 68 -3.55 -7.39 10.40
C LEU A 68 -2.85 -6.43 9.43
N TYR A 69 -3.56 -5.37 9.04
CA TYR A 69 -3.03 -4.32 8.18
C TYR A 69 -2.80 -3.07 9.03
N LEU A 70 -1.53 -2.73 9.26
CA LEU A 70 -1.15 -1.57 10.06
C LEU A 70 -0.91 -0.38 9.13
N ILE A 71 -1.80 0.60 9.19
CA ILE A 71 -1.76 1.77 8.30
C ILE A 71 -1.42 3.00 9.13
N ARG A 72 -0.32 3.67 8.78
CA ARG A 72 0.01 4.97 9.35
C ARG A 72 -0.92 6.05 8.78
N HIS A 73 -1.32 7.01 9.61
CA HIS A 73 -2.10 8.17 9.16
C HIS A 73 -1.36 8.97 8.06
N GLY A 74 -2.11 9.72 7.24
CA GLY A 74 -1.54 10.60 6.23
C GLY A 74 -0.75 11.79 6.81
N LYS A 75 0.02 12.48 5.97
CA LYS A 75 0.75 13.70 6.37
C LYS A 75 -0.20 14.78 6.94
N TYR A 76 0.12 15.30 8.11
CA TYR A 76 -0.71 16.26 8.85
C TYR A 76 0.06 17.53 9.24
N PHE A 77 -0.66 18.58 9.64
CA PHE A 77 -0.05 19.80 10.14
C PHE A 77 0.49 19.61 11.56
N GLN A 78 1.81 19.49 11.70
CA GLN A 78 2.48 19.26 12.99
C GLN A 78 2.46 20.51 13.89
N ASN A 79 2.64 21.70 13.31
CA ASN A 79 2.79 22.96 14.06
C ASN A 79 1.45 23.66 14.35
N ALA A 80 0.37 22.90 14.48
CA ALA A 80 -0.96 23.48 14.69
C ALA A 80 -1.11 23.95 16.15
N LYS A 81 -1.66 25.14 16.36
CA LYS A 81 -1.87 25.74 17.70
C LYS A 81 -2.70 24.89 18.68
N ASN A 82 -3.40 23.86 18.21
CA ASN A 82 -4.23 22.97 19.01
C ASN A 82 -4.25 21.58 18.37
N ILE A 83 -4.29 20.53 19.19
CA ILE A 83 -4.41 19.12 18.78
C ILE A 83 -5.57 18.90 17.80
N LYS A 84 -6.72 19.57 18.01
CA LYS A 84 -7.89 19.52 17.11
C LYS A 84 -7.62 20.08 15.71
N LYS A 85 -6.55 20.86 15.54
CA LYS A 85 -6.11 21.45 14.27
C LYS A 85 -4.96 20.68 13.62
N MET A 86 -4.43 19.62 14.24
CA MET A 86 -3.43 18.71 13.65
C MET A 86 -4.07 17.76 12.61
N LYS A 87 -4.80 18.35 11.66
CA LYS A 87 -5.55 17.67 10.59
C LYS A 87 -4.64 17.31 9.42
N LEU A 88 -5.12 16.41 8.57
CA LEU A 88 -4.43 16.04 7.33
C LEU A 88 -4.20 17.26 6.42
N THR A 89 -3.01 17.33 5.84
CA THR A 89 -2.67 18.24 4.74
C THR A 89 -3.31 17.76 3.44
N SER A 90 -3.32 18.58 2.39
CA SER A 90 -3.81 18.15 1.06
C SER A 90 -3.06 16.92 0.55
N LEU A 91 -1.72 16.92 0.69
CA LEU A 91 -0.89 15.75 0.37
C LEU A 91 -1.25 14.54 1.25
N GLY A 92 -1.50 14.76 2.54
CA GLY A 92 -1.90 13.69 3.45
C GLY A 92 -3.21 13.01 3.06
N LYS A 93 -4.17 13.78 2.55
CA LYS A 93 -5.44 13.26 2.02
C LYS A 93 -5.23 12.44 0.75
N GLU A 94 -4.36 12.91 -0.15
CA GLU A 94 -4.03 12.19 -1.37
C GLU A 94 -3.33 10.85 -1.05
N GLN A 95 -2.36 10.86 -0.13
CA GLN A 95 -1.65 9.65 0.33
C GLN A 95 -2.63 8.57 0.81
N VAL A 96 -3.52 8.92 1.74
CA VAL A 96 -4.50 7.94 2.28
C VAL A 96 -5.57 7.58 1.25
N GLY A 97 -5.85 8.46 0.28
CA GLY A 97 -6.68 8.16 -0.87
C GLY A 97 -6.06 7.06 -1.74
N TYR A 98 -4.78 7.15 -2.09
CA TYR A 98 -4.08 6.07 -2.81
C TYR A 98 -4.00 4.79 -1.97
N THR A 99 -3.76 4.89 -0.66
CA THR A 99 -3.82 3.72 0.23
C THR A 99 -5.19 3.05 0.18
N GLY A 100 -6.28 3.81 0.25
CA GLY A 100 -7.64 3.27 0.17
C GLY A 100 -7.94 2.59 -1.17
N LYS A 101 -7.50 3.18 -2.29
CA LYS A 101 -7.63 2.56 -3.62
C LYS A 101 -6.88 1.24 -3.70
N TYR A 102 -5.64 1.21 -3.23
CA TYR A 102 -4.83 -0.01 -3.19
C TYR A 102 -5.51 -1.11 -2.37
N LEU A 103 -6.03 -0.78 -1.19
CA LEU A 103 -6.76 -1.75 -0.35
C LEU A 103 -8.01 -2.30 -1.04
N ASN A 104 -8.71 -1.48 -1.82
CA ASN A 104 -9.85 -1.91 -2.61
C ASN A 104 -9.44 -2.86 -3.75
N GLU A 105 -8.33 -2.57 -4.41
CA GLU A 105 -7.76 -3.38 -5.51
C GLU A 105 -7.23 -4.74 -5.04
N MET A 106 -6.87 -4.90 -3.76
CA MET A 106 -6.47 -6.19 -3.20
C MET A 106 -7.58 -7.25 -3.25
N ASN A 107 -8.85 -6.84 -3.45
CA ASN A 107 -10.01 -7.71 -3.48
C ASN A 107 -10.15 -8.60 -2.21
N ILE A 108 -9.78 -8.04 -1.06
CA ILE A 108 -9.91 -8.67 0.26
C ILE A 108 -11.11 -8.05 0.97
N LYS A 109 -11.92 -8.89 1.63
CA LYS A 109 -13.00 -8.44 2.50
C LYS A 109 -12.46 -8.20 3.91
N PHE A 110 -12.33 -6.93 4.28
CA PHE A 110 -11.95 -6.51 5.62
C PHE A 110 -13.16 -6.57 6.56
N ASP A 111 -12.93 -6.98 7.80
CA ASP A 111 -14.00 -7.07 8.81
C ASP A 111 -14.22 -5.77 9.57
N ARG A 112 -13.12 -5.06 9.88
CA ARG A 112 -13.12 -3.92 10.80
C ARG A 112 -12.10 -2.87 10.38
N LEU A 113 -12.45 -1.60 10.57
CA LEU A 113 -11.55 -0.47 10.42
C LEU A 113 -11.40 0.22 11.80
N ILE A 114 -10.25 -0.03 12.44
CA ILE A 114 -9.95 0.49 13.78
C ILE A 114 -8.97 1.64 13.65
N HIS A 115 -9.20 2.76 14.34
CA HIS A 115 -8.32 3.93 14.30
C HIS A 115 -8.05 4.49 15.70
N SER A 116 -6.97 5.26 15.86
CA SER A 116 -6.67 5.94 17.12
C SER A 116 -7.58 7.14 17.37
N GLY A 117 -7.65 7.60 18.62
CA GLY A 117 -8.40 8.81 19.02
C GLY A 117 -7.84 10.13 18.46
N MET A 118 -6.82 10.09 17.63
CA MET A 118 -6.20 11.29 17.05
C MET A 118 -6.93 11.73 15.77
N ILE A 119 -7.19 13.04 15.63
CA ILE A 119 -7.96 13.59 14.50
C ILE A 119 -7.38 13.21 13.12
N ARG A 120 -6.05 13.13 13.01
CA ARG A 120 -5.36 12.70 11.78
C ARG A 120 -5.63 11.24 11.42
N ALA A 121 -5.76 10.36 12.42
CA ALA A 121 -6.07 8.95 12.22
C ALA A 121 -7.53 8.78 11.80
N LEU A 122 -8.46 9.45 12.49
CA LEU A 122 -9.88 9.48 12.13
C LEU A 122 -10.10 9.97 10.69
N GLN A 123 -9.48 11.08 10.30
CA GLN A 123 -9.60 11.59 8.92
C GLN A 123 -9.03 10.62 7.89
N SER A 124 -7.92 9.94 8.21
CA SER A 124 -7.34 8.93 7.32
C SER A 124 -8.30 7.75 7.15
N ALA A 125 -8.86 7.26 8.26
CA ALA A 125 -9.80 6.16 8.26
C ALA A 125 -11.07 6.47 7.46
N ILE A 126 -11.63 7.68 7.61
CA ILE A 126 -12.79 8.14 6.82
C ILE A 126 -12.47 8.11 5.32
N ILE A 127 -11.33 8.67 4.90
CA ILE A 127 -10.97 8.74 3.48
C ILE A 127 -10.73 7.33 2.91
N ILE A 128 -10.05 6.45 3.66
CA ILE A 128 -9.85 5.05 3.26
C ILE A 128 -11.21 4.36 3.07
N ASN A 129 -12.12 4.50 4.03
CA ASN A 129 -13.46 3.89 3.97
C ASN A 129 -14.27 4.36 2.75
N GLN A 130 -14.07 5.60 2.30
CA GLN A 130 -14.71 6.14 1.09
C GLN A 130 -14.17 5.54 -0.22
N GLN A 131 -12.96 4.99 -0.21
CA GLN A 131 -12.37 4.35 -1.41
C GLN A 131 -12.73 2.87 -1.54
N LEU A 132 -13.23 2.25 -0.46
CA LEU A 132 -13.64 0.86 -0.48
C LEU A 132 -15.01 0.71 -1.15
N ASN A 133 -15.20 -0.38 -1.90
CA ASN A 133 -16.47 -0.70 -2.54
C ASN A 133 -17.60 -1.04 -1.53
N TYR A 134 -17.27 -1.20 -0.25
CA TYR A 134 -18.21 -1.46 0.84
C TYR A 134 -17.82 -0.66 2.08
N PRO A 135 -18.80 -0.14 2.85
CA PRO A 135 -18.51 0.60 4.05
C PRO A 135 -18.14 -0.33 5.20
N LEU A 136 -17.04 -0.01 5.88
CA LEU A 136 -16.65 -0.62 7.15
C LEU A 136 -17.16 0.22 8.32
N LYS A 137 -17.45 -0.47 9.43
CA LYS A 137 -17.68 0.19 10.72
C LYS A 137 -16.36 0.79 11.21
N LEU A 138 -16.34 2.11 11.40
CA LEU A 138 -15.25 2.82 12.07
C LEU A 138 -15.34 2.56 13.57
N ILE A 139 -14.24 2.10 14.16
CA ILE A 139 -14.12 1.84 15.59
C ILE A 139 -12.94 2.64 16.11
N GLU A 140 -13.19 3.54 17.06
CA GLU A 140 -12.13 4.27 17.76
C GLU A 140 -11.56 3.38 18.88
N ASP A 141 -10.23 3.34 18.99
CA ASP A 141 -9.52 2.73 20.11
C ASP A 141 -8.44 3.68 20.62
N GLN A 142 -8.56 4.07 21.90
CA GLN A 142 -7.62 4.98 22.54
C GLN A 142 -6.23 4.34 22.74
N ASN A 143 -6.14 3.00 22.80
CA ASN A 143 -4.86 2.29 22.95
C ASN A 143 -3.96 2.40 21.72
N LEU A 144 -4.51 2.82 20.58
CA LEU A 144 -3.75 3.08 19.35
C LEU A 144 -3.22 4.51 19.25
N THR A 145 -3.47 5.34 20.27
CA THR A 145 -2.98 6.73 20.31
C THR A 145 -1.46 6.74 20.40
N GLU A 146 -0.82 7.57 19.56
CA GLU A 146 0.64 7.66 19.54
C GLU A 146 1.19 8.05 20.92
N GLY A 147 2.24 7.35 21.35
CA GLY A 147 2.97 7.66 22.57
C GLY A 147 4.02 8.76 22.38
N LEU A 148 4.81 9.00 23.42
CA LEU A 148 5.95 9.91 23.33
C LEU A 148 7.02 9.31 22.41
N PRO A 149 7.68 10.12 21.56
CA PRO A 149 8.82 9.66 20.78
C PRO A 149 9.90 9.08 21.72
N VAL A 150 10.37 7.87 21.42
CA VAL A 150 11.47 7.22 22.13
C VAL A 150 12.72 7.28 21.26
N LEU A 151 13.88 7.56 21.87
CA LEU A 151 15.16 7.54 21.15
C LEU A 151 15.47 6.11 20.69
N PRO A 152 15.86 5.91 19.42
CA PRO A 152 16.24 4.59 18.94
C PRO A 152 17.53 4.13 19.63
N SER A 153 17.61 2.83 19.92
CA SER A 153 18.82 2.14 20.37
C SER A 153 19.25 1.13 19.29
N PRO A 154 20.52 1.11 18.85
CA PRO A 154 21.63 1.96 19.28
C PRO A 154 21.43 3.43 18.88
N TYR A 155 22.09 4.35 19.59
CA TYR A 155 22.07 5.77 19.23
C TYR A 155 22.59 5.95 17.81
N VAL A 156 21.68 6.13 16.86
CA VAL A 156 22.02 6.58 15.52
C VAL A 156 22.52 8.02 15.70
N ASN A 157 23.60 8.42 15.02
CA ASN A 157 24.03 9.82 14.94
C ASN A 157 22.97 10.65 14.19
N LEU A 158 21.82 10.84 14.82
CA LEU A 158 20.70 11.62 14.32
C LEU A 158 21.19 13.07 14.33
N THR A 159 21.50 13.61 13.15
CA THR A 159 21.83 15.03 13.02
C THR A 159 20.72 15.87 13.69
N GLN A 160 21.09 16.97 14.36
CA GLN A 160 20.27 17.84 15.22
C GLN A 160 18.83 18.14 14.72
N ARG A 161 18.60 18.02 13.41
CA ARG A 161 17.31 18.19 12.74
C ARG A 161 16.22 17.22 13.22
N GLN A 162 16.57 16.03 13.71
CA GLN A 162 15.60 15.02 14.19
C GLN A 162 15.21 15.18 15.67
N ILE A 163 15.97 15.99 16.42
CA ILE A 163 15.77 16.21 17.86
C ILE A 163 14.85 17.42 18.11
N ASN A 164 14.76 18.34 17.13
CA ASN A 164 13.99 19.58 17.23
C ASN A 164 12.58 19.48 16.61
N VAL A 165 11.87 18.38 16.83
CA VAL A 165 10.41 18.36 16.68
C VAL A 165 9.84 18.77 18.04
N LYS A 166 9.89 20.07 18.34
CA LYS A 166 9.15 20.71 19.44
C LYS A 166 7.90 21.38 18.87
#